data_AF-A0AAE1DKL7-F1
#
_entry.id   AF-A0AAE1DKL7-F1
#
_cell.length_a   1.000
_cell.length_b   1.000
_cell.length_c   1.000
_cell.angle_alpha   90.00
_cell.angle_beta   90.00
_cell.angle_gamma   90.00
#
_symmetry.space_group_name_H-M   'P 1'
#
loop_
_entity.id
_entity.type
_entity.pdbx_description
1 polymer ?
#
loop_
_entity_poly.entity_id
_entity_poly.type
_entity_poly.pdbx_seq_one_letter_code
_entity_poly.pdbx_strand_id
1 'polypeptide(L)'
;MVPHLLQFLLLTALTSFLQAAPASTASDPIYNTYFSFETKGYRPGFPTETNSCQRVRKVPTILRSAKNMKPKGLAIFYQKYTEAYGIPVVSSKNVPDDALRRACYVLRFMLADNSVVRKWVYRMSGRIGVMGKDEGTNDIPEHSHLDDWWNDRARGLGGTHGSPVSTGAEENILCHKNDGYKREDILLHEFAHGIHILGAAVGIQGWDIRLRAAFDRANTTGLFKDTYFMENPQEYFAEGVQSYFNVQTYRAKPNGVHDLYNLIKEIFPCENTYLKRCESDRTQEDAQQLDMNCEPKGRNESAQLQDGTIRCKDNKPACEYYLGTEQCTKNPGYMKSECKKSCGFCNVDDNNKPDCFDEHKNCASWADIGECDANPNYMLVKCKYSCKVC
;
A
#
# COMPACT_ATOMS: atom_id res chain seq x y z
N MET A 1 51.24 47.81 47.67
CA MET A 1 50.67 48.03 49.02
C MET A 1 49.48 47.11 49.16
N VAL A 2 49.54 46.14 50.07
CA VAL A 2 48.40 45.31 50.52
C VAL A 2 47.99 45.87 51.87
N PRO A 3 46.69 46.04 52.20
CA PRO A 3 46.04 45.09 53.13
C PRO A 3 44.52 44.88 52.91
N HIS A 4 43.99 43.65 53.08
CA HIS A 4 43.15 43.14 54.20
C HIS A 4 41.77 43.83 54.37
N LEU A 5 40.65 43.21 54.82
CA LEU A 5 40.18 41.87 55.23
C LEU A 5 38.68 42.06 55.58
N LEU A 6 37.85 41.00 55.45
CA LEU A 6 36.60 40.71 56.22
C LEU A 6 35.38 41.67 56.12
N GLN A 7 34.09 41.28 56.22
CA GLN A 7 33.33 40.03 56.15
C GLN A 7 31.82 40.41 56.25
N PHE A 8 30.94 39.53 55.75
CA PHE A 8 29.54 39.26 56.14
C PHE A 8 28.30 40.03 55.59
N LEU A 9 27.47 39.21 54.91
CA LEU A 9 26.00 39.01 55.01
C LEU A 9 24.99 39.70 54.07
N LEU A 10 24.40 38.83 53.25
CA LEU A 10 22.96 38.58 52.99
C LEU A 10 22.19 39.39 51.91
N LEU A 11 21.63 38.56 51.02
CA LEU A 11 20.35 38.63 50.32
C LEU A 11 20.21 39.45 49.02
N THR A 12 20.09 38.66 47.94
CA THR A 12 19.09 38.73 46.86
C THR A 12 19.01 39.99 46.01
N ALA A 13 19.47 39.87 44.77
CA ALA A 13 18.62 40.00 43.57
C ALA A 13 19.42 39.65 42.32
N LEU A 14 19.10 38.51 41.70
CA LEU A 14 19.52 38.18 40.33
C LEU A 14 18.79 39.12 39.37
N THR A 15 19.52 39.95 38.65
CA THR A 15 19.04 40.58 37.41
C THR A 15 20.07 40.31 36.32
N SER A 16 19.79 39.30 35.49
CA SER A 16 20.53 39.00 34.27
C SER A 16 19.83 39.64 33.06
N PHE A 17 20.68 40.19 32.20
CA PHE A 17 20.39 40.99 31.02
C PHE A 17 19.57 40.26 29.93
N LEU A 18 18.68 41.05 29.33
CA LEU A 18 18.15 41.08 27.96
C LEU A 18 18.40 39.87 27.03
N GLN A 19 17.30 39.34 26.45
CA GLN A 19 16.94 39.62 25.04
C GLN A 19 15.48 39.26 24.73
N ALA A 20 14.90 40.06 23.85
CA ALA A 20 13.48 40.18 23.56
C ALA A 20 12.89 38.98 22.79
N ALA A 21 11.69 38.56 23.18
CA ALA A 21 10.74 37.85 22.33
C ALA A 21 9.43 38.65 22.31
N PRO A 22 8.87 39.04 21.15
CA PRO A 22 7.58 39.70 21.14
C PRO A 22 6.45 38.67 21.19
N ALA A 23 5.54 38.95 22.14
CA ALA A 23 4.10 38.76 22.12
C ALA A 23 3.53 37.45 21.53
N SER A 24 3.17 36.55 22.44
CA SER A 24 2.08 35.60 22.25
C SER A 24 0.75 36.35 22.07
N THR A 25 0.09 36.13 20.94
CA THR A 25 -1.36 36.33 20.81
C THR A 25 -2.00 34.98 20.55
N ALA A 26 -2.87 34.57 21.48
CA ALA A 26 -3.67 33.36 21.40
C ALA A 26 -4.72 33.45 20.29
N SER A 27 -4.86 32.40 19.47
CA SER A 27 -6.14 31.84 18.98
C SER A 27 -5.90 30.82 17.87
N ASP A 28 -6.05 29.52 18.16
CA ASP A 28 -7.12 28.72 17.54
C ASP A 28 -7.14 27.29 18.12
N PRO A 29 -8.22 26.85 18.78
CA PRO A 29 -8.35 25.47 19.28
C PRO A 29 -8.67 24.44 18.17
N ILE A 30 -8.59 24.83 16.89
CA ILE A 30 -9.01 23.99 15.76
C ILE A 30 -7.87 23.08 15.24
N TYR A 31 -6.62 23.32 15.62
CA TYR A 31 -5.49 22.53 15.11
C TYR A 31 -5.10 21.29 15.94
N ASN A 32 -5.67 21.09 17.13
CA ASN A 32 -5.25 20.00 18.03
C ASN A 32 -6.26 18.86 18.20
N THR A 33 -7.24 18.74 17.29
CA THR A 33 -8.26 17.66 17.29
C THR A 33 -8.25 16.79 16.03
N TYR A 34 -7.30 16.99 15.12
CA TYR A 34 -7.11 16.15 13.94
C TYR A 34 -5.86 15.27 14.07
N PHE A 35 -5.83 14.27 14.97
CA PHE A 35 -4.97 13.08 14.80
C PHE A 35 -5.27 11.99 15.86
N SER A 36 -6.50 11.47 15.85
CA SER A 36 -6.76 10.13 16.40
C SER A 36 -7.81 9.38 15.60
N PHE A 37 -7.64 9.30 14.28
CA PHE A 37 -8.30 8.23 13.53
C PHE A 37 -7.47 6.96 13.69
N GLU A 38 -7.53 6.36 14.88
CA GLU A 38 -7.36 4.91 15.01
C GLU A 38 -8.53 4.28 14.24
N THR A 39 -8.37 4.12 12.92
CA THR A 39 -9.23 3.22 12.15
C THR A 39 -9.03 1.84 12.76
N LYS A 40 -10.00 1.39 13.57
CA LYS A 40 -10.03 0.06 14.21
C LYS A 40 -9.72 -0.98 13.13
N GLY A 41 -8.48 -1.47 13.05
CA GLY A 41 -8.13 -2.41 11.98
C GLY A 41 -6.78 -2.20 11.27
N TYR A 42 -6.17 -1.01 11.28
CA TYR A 42 -4.95 -0.75 10.50
C TYR A 42 -3.77 -0.30 11.37
N ARG A 43 -2.56 -0.46 10.84
CA ARG A 43 -1.33 0.02 11.48
C ARG A 43 -1.38 1.55 11.60
N PRO A 44 -1.18 2.11 12.81
CA PRO A 44 -1.14 3.56 13.02
C PRO A 44 0.04 4.24 12.32
N GLY A 45 -0.14 5.52 11.98
CA GLY A 45 0.89 6.36 11.35
C GLY A 45 0.87 6.30 9.83
N PHE A 46 1.94 6.81 9.22
CA PHE A 46 2.14 6.90 7.77
C PHE A 46 3.54 6.42 7.40
N PRO A 47 3.74 5.91 6.17
CA PRO A 47 5.08 5.62 5.70
C PRO A 47 5.93 6.89 5.65
N THR A 48 7.22 6.76 5.93
CA THR A 48 8.19 7.84 5.71
C THR A 48 8.64 7.85 4.25
N GLU A 49 9.50 8.80 3.89
CA GLU A 49 10.22 8.81 2.59
C GLU A 49 11.70 8.41 2.75
N THR A 50 12.07 7.98 3.95
CA THR A 50 13.44 7.61 4.31
C THR A 50 13.58 6.09 4.42
N ASN A 51 14.82 5.62 4.54
CA ASN A 51 15.11 4.23 4.85
C ASN A 51 16.29 4.13 5.81
N SER A 52 16.47 2.95 6.39
CA SER A 52 17.64 2.61 7.20
C SER A 52 18.28 1.30 6.74
N CYS A 53 18.19 0.98 5.44
CA CYS A 53 18.60 -0.31 4.88
C CYS A 53 20.03 -0.72 5.27
N GLN A 54 20.95 0.24 5.33
CA GLN A 54 22.34 0.08 5.75
C GLN A 54 22.52 -0.44 7.19
N ARG A 55 21.51 -0.34 8.05
CA ARG A 55 21.62 -0.59 9.49
C ARG A 55 20.68 -1.69 9.97
N VAL A 56 21.22 -2.91 10.02
CA VAL A 56 20.58 -4.05 10.70
C VAL A 56 20.71 -3.88 12.22
N ARG A 57 19.60 -4.02 12.92
CA ARG A 57 19.48 -3.79 14.37
C ARG A 57 18.45 -4.70 15.01
N LYS A 58 18.31 -4.64 16.33
CA LYS A 58 17.25 -5.36 17.05
C LYS A 58 15.87 -4.84 16.66
N VAL A 59 14.88 -5.74 16.62
CA VAL A 59 13.48 -5.38 16.36
C VAL A 59 12.97 -4.40 17.41
N PRO A 60 12.45 -3.21 17.03
CA PRO A 60 11.85 -2.26 17.96
C PRO A 60 10.69 -2.87 18.75
N THR A 61 10.66 -2.65 20.07
CA THR A 61 9.63 -3.19 20.98
C THR A 61 8.22 -2.81 20.57
N ILE A 62 8.03 -1.61 20.00
CA ILE A 62 6.72 -1.14 19.53
C ILE A 62 6.12 -2.03 18.43
N LEU A 63 6.96 -2.65 17.59
CA LEU A 63 6.53 -3.55 16.51
C LEU A 63 6.16 -4.96 17.01
N ARG A 64 6.42 -5.26 18.29
CA ARG A 64 5.99 -6.51 18.95
C ARG A 64 4.50 -6.52 19.28
N SER A 65 3.83 -5.38 19.19
CA SER A 65 2.40 -5.26 19.47
C SER A 65 1.55 -5.46 18.22
N ALA A 66 0.42 -6.16 18.38
CA ALA A 66 -0.64 -6.25 17.38
C ALA A 66 -1.21 -4.88 16.95
N LYS A 67 -1.01 -3.83 17.76
CA LYS A 67 -1.35 -2.45 17.39
C LYS A 67 -0.54 -2.00 16.17
N ASN A 68 0.74 -2.33 16.11
CA ASN A 68 1.64 -1.85 15.07
C ASN A 68 1.90 -2.87 13.98
N MET A 69 1.84 -4.17 14.29
CA MET A 69 2.10 -5.23 13.31
C MET A 69 1.05 -6.31 13.45
N LYS A 70 0.17 -6.45 12.46
CA LYS A 70 -0.91 -7.41 12.50
C LYS A 70 -0.50 -8.81 11.99
N PRO A 71 -1.22 -9.86 12.43
CA PRO A 71 -2.34 -9.84 13.40
C PRO A 71 -1.90 -9.83 14.88
N LYS A 72 -0.70 -10.33 15.21
CA LYS A 72 -0.28 -10.62 16.60
C LYS A 72 0.94 -9.82 17.10
N GLY A 73 1.53 -8.96 16.29
CA GLY A 73 2.85 -8.37 16.50
C GLY A 73 3.96 -9.21 15.88
N LEU A 74 5.16 -8.64 15.76
CA LEU A 74 6.33 -9.40 15.31
C LEU A 74 6.78 -10.39 16.39
N ALA A 75 6.72 -11.69 16.10
CA ALA A 75 7.12 -12.76 17.02
C ALA A 75 8.60 -12.67 17.42
N ILE A 76 8.94 -13.17 18.61
CA ILE A 76 10.32 -13.16 19.17
C ILE A 76 11.36 -13.87 18.29
N PHE A 77 10.90 -14.73 17.38
CA PHE A 77 11.69 -15.33 16.30
C PHE A 77 12.47 -14.25 15.52
N TYR A 78 11.80 -13.16 15.16
CA TYR A 78 12.43 -12.03 14.51
C TYR A 78 13.38 -11.33 15.48
N GLN A 79 14.68 -11.38 15.22
CA GLN A 79 15.72 -10.78 16.07
C GLN A 79 16.50 -9.68 15.36
N LYS A 80 16.54 -9.72 14.03
CA LYS A 80 17.12 -8.68 13.18
C LYS A 80 16.04 -7.88 12.46
N TYR A 81 16.31 -6.60 12.27
CA TYR A 81 15.41 -5.61 11.71
C TYR A 81 16.18 -4.56 10.93
N THR A 82 15.64 -4.21 9.76
CA THR A 82 15.88 -2.95 9.08
C THR A 82 14.56 -2.49 8.45
N GLU A 83 14.51 -1.34 7.79
CA GLU A 83 13.29 -0.85 7.14
C GLU A 83 13.57 0.14 6.02
N ALA A 84 12.61 0.24 5.11
CA ALA A 84 12.41 1.42 4.30
C ALA A 84 10.98 1.90 4.47
N TYR A 85 10.79 3.21 4.53
CA TYR A 85 9.50 3.87 4.63
C TYR A 85 8.69 3.51 5.89
N GLY A 86 9.37 3.08 6.96
CA GLY A 86 8.74 2.53 8.16
C GLY A 86 8.17 1.12 7.98
N ILE A 87 8.42 0.46 6.84
CA ILE A 87 7.94 -0.90 6.53
C ILE A 87 9.06 -1.91 6.86
N PRO A 88 8.81 -2.88 7.76
CA PRO A 88 9.86 -3.77 8.26
C PRO A 88 10.44 -4.73 7.23
N VAL A 89 11.75 -4.94 7.32
CA VAL A 89 12.43 -6.16 6.86
C VAL A 89 13.00 -6.87 8.08
N VAL A 90 12.61 -8.12 8.27
CA VAL A 90 12.86 -8.87 9.51
C VAL A 90 13.39 -10.27 9.23
N SER A 91 14.13 -10.81 10.18
CA SER A 91 14.62 -12.19 10.13
C SER A 91 14.97 -12.72 11.50
N SER A 92 15.28 -14.01 11.59
CA SER A 92 15.97 -14.58 12.74
C SER A 92 17.39 -13.99 12.91
N LYS A 93 18.08 -14.39 13.97
CA LYS A 93 19.50 -14.08 14.17
C LYS A 93 20.44 -14.78 13.20
N ASN A 94 20.00 -15.87 12.57
CA ASN A 94 20.85 -16.75 11.77
C ASN A 94 21.12 -16.20 10.37
N VAL A 95 20.21 -15.37 9.85
CA VAL A 95 20.32 -14.73 8.54
C VAL A 95 21.45 -13.68 8.52
N PRO A 96 22.38 -13.69 7.55
CA PRO A 96 23.40 -12.67 7.38
C PRO A 96 22.83 -11.26 7.18
N ASP A 97 23.49 -10.24 7.72
CA ASP A 97 23.02 -8.86 7.63
C ASP A 97 22.90 -8.38 6.17
N ASP A 98 23.77 -8.84 5.28
CA ASP A 98 23.73 -8.50 3.86
C ASP A 98 22.47 -9.03 3.15
N ALA A 99 21.85 -10.12 3.65
CA ALA A 99 20.57 -10.59 3.11
C ALA A 99 19.43 -9.63 3.50
N LEU A 100 19.43 -9.11 4.74
CA LEU A 100 18.45 -8.08 5.14
C LEU A 100 18.68 -6.76 4.41
N ARG A 101 19.94 -6.36 4.18
CA ARG A 101 20.26 -5.15 3.40
C ARG A 101 19.73 -5.24 1.99
N ARG A 102 19.95 -6.38 1.31
CA ARG A 102 19.38 -6.63 -0.02
C ARG A 102 17.86 -6.64 -0.01
N ALA A 103 17.25 -7.37 0.93
CA ALA A 103 15.80 -7.43 1.04
C ALA A 103 15.20 -6.02 1.29
N CYS A 104 15.89 -5.19 2.05
CA CYS A 104 15.53 -3.79 2.24
C CYS A 104 15.70 -2.95 0.99
N TYR A 105 16.74 -3.20 0.18
CA TYR A 105 16.86 -2.60 -1.14
C TYR A 105 15.68 -2.97 -2.04
N VAL A 106 15.26 -4.24 -2.08
CA VAL A 106 14.07 -4.67 -2.85
C VAL A 106 12.82 -3.90 -2.38
N LEU A 107 12.59 -3.83 -1.06
CA LEU A 107 11.48 -3.08 -0.48
C LEU A 107 11.53 -1.59 -0.85
N ARG A 108 12.71 -0.98 -0.67
CA ARG A 108 12.97 0.43 -0.93
C ARG A 108 12.70 0.77 -2.39
N PHE A 109 13.20 -0.06 -3.30
CA PHE A 109 13.02 0.09 -4.73
C PHE A 109 11.56 -0.04 -5.13
N MET A 110 10.90 -1.15 -4.76
CA MET A 110 9.56 -1.46 -5.25
C MET A 110 8.46 -0.57 -4.65
N LEU A 111 8.75 0.19 -3.59
CA LEU A 111 7.80 1.14 -2.99
C LEU A 111 8.21 2.62 -3.17
N ALA A 112 9.23 2.90 -3.98
CA ALA A 112 9.68 4.27 -4.24
C ALA A 112 8.62 5.09 -4.98
N ASP A 113 8.10 4.52 -6.06
CA ASP A 113 7.42 5.28 -7.10
C ASP A 113 6.00 5.73 -6.73
N ASN A 114 5.22 4.90 -6.02
CA ASN A 114 3.79 5.15 -5.80
C ASN A 114 3.45 5.26 -4.30
N SER A 115 3.22 6.50 -3.84
CA SER A 115 2.93 6.82 -2.43
C SER A 115 1.61 6.21 -1.93
N VAL A 116 0.61 6.05 -2.80
CA VAL A 116 -0.67 5.43 -2.45
C VAL A 116 -0.48 3.95 -2.15
N VAL A 117 0.21 3.23 -3.03
CA VAL A 117 0.55 1.81 -2.82
C VAL A 117 1.39 1.64 -1.55
N ARG A 118 2.44 2.46 -1.38
CA ARG A 118 3.29 2.46 -0.18
C ARG A 118 2.49 2.70 1.11
N LYS A 119 1.56 3.67 1.11
CA LYS A 119 0.66 3.94 2.26
C LYS A 119 -0.14 2.70 2.63
N TRP A 120 -0.70 2.00 1.64
CA TRP A 120 -1.53 0.83 1.90
C TRP A 120 -0.72 -0.37 2.38
N VAL A 121 0.44 -0.66 1.76
CA VAL A 121 1.35 -1.70 2.28
C VAL A 121 1.72 -1.43 3.74
N TYR A 122 2.05 -0.17 4.10
CA TYR A 122 2.29 0.22 5.49
C TYR A 122 1.07 -0.03 6.40
N ARG A 123 -0.11 0.50 6.03
CA ARG A 123 -1.34 0.41 6.85
C ARG A 123 -1.80 -1.03 7.05
N MET A 124 -1.55 -1.89 6.07
CA MET A 124 -1.87 -3.32 6.10
C MET A 124 -0.85 -4.15 6.90
N SER A 125 0.13 -3.50 7.56
CA SER A 125 1.23 -4.18 8.27
C SER A 125 2.11 -5.05 7.35
N GLY A 126 2.19 -4.71 6.06
CA GLY A 126 3.09 -5.34 5.12
C GLY A 126 4.53 -5.31 5.61
N ARG A 127 5.29 -6.36 5.29
CA ARG A 127 6.70 -6.54 5.67
C ARG A 127 7.37 -7.56 4.77
N ILE A 128 8.69 -7.58 4.81
CA ILE A 128 9.49 -8.68 4.24
C ILE A 128 10.09 -9.52 5.38
N GLY A 129 10.00 -10.84 5.25
CA GLY A 129 10.69 -11.81 6.09
C GLY A 129 11.82 -12.49 5.31
N VAL A 130 13.00 -12.63 5.89
CA VAL A 130 14.12 -13.37 5.28
C VAL A 130 14.35 -14.68 6.03
N MET A 131 14.44 -15.78 5.26
CA MET A 131 14.74 -17.12 5.77
C MET A 131 16.22 -17.43 5.66
N GLY A 132 16.80 -18.00 6.71
CA GLY A 132 18.18 -18.52 6.69
C GLY A 132 18.33 -19.79 5.85
N LYS A 133 19.59 -20.17 5.57
CA LYS A 133 19.91 -21.40 4.83
C LYS A 133 19.37 -22.68 5.48
N ASP A 134 19.28 -22.69 6.81
CA ASP A 134 18.83 -23.84 7.61
C ASP A 134 17.39 -23.64 8.13
N GLU A 135 16.68 -22.62 7.63
CA GLU A 135 15.31 -22.28 8.01
C GLU A 135 14.39 -22.53 6.81
N GLY A 136 13.28 -23.23 7.04
CA GLY A 136 12.24 -23.52 6.06
C GLY A 136 11.16 -22.44 6.00
N THR A 137 10.22 -22.62 5.06
CA THR A 137 9.03 -21.76 4.92
C THR A 137 8.23 -21.69 6.21
N ASN A 138 8.08 -22.80 6.91
CA ASN A 138 7.24 -22.90 8.11
C ASN A 138 7.92 -22.35 9.37
N ASP A 139 9.24 -22.08 9.32
CA ASP A 139 9.94 -21.38 10.41
C ASP A 139 9.57 -19.90 10.50
N ILE A 140 9.07 -19.33 9.40
CA ILE A 140 8.45 -18.01 9.41
C ILE A 140 7.16 -18.08 10.25
N PRO A 141 7.03 -17.31 11.35
CA PRO A 141 5.90 -17.41 12.28
C PRO A 141 4.52 -17.27 11.64
N GLU A 142 4.41 -16.49 10.57
CA GLU A 142 3.18 -16.27 9.82
C GLU A 142 2.80 -17.44 8.90
N HIS A 143 3.74 -18.34 8.63
CA HIS A 143 3.60 -19.50 7.76
C HIS A 143 3.64 -20.83 8.54
N SER A 144 3.84 -20.79 9.86
CA SER A 144 3.97 -21.99 10.71
C SER A 144 2.73 -22.89 10.79
N HIS A 145 1.64 -22.51 10.13
CA HIS A 145 0.40 -23.27 10.01
C HIS A 145 0.35 -24.13 8.75
N LEU A 146 1.31 -23.94 7.84
CA LEU A 146 1.45 -24.73 6.63
C LEU A 146 2.06 -26.10 6.96
N ASP A 147 1.77 -27.10 6.13
CA ASP A 147 2.34 -28.44 6.26
C ASP A 147 3.83 -28.46 5.86
N ASP A 148 4.60 -29.42 6.38
CA ASP A 148 6.07 -29.49 6.22
C ASP A 148 6.54 -29.57 4.76
N TRP A 149 5.71 -30.08 3.85
CA TRP A 149 6.06 -30.17 2.41
C TRP A 149 6.31 -28.78 1.77
N TRP A 150 5.80 -27.70 2.38
CA TRP A 150 6.09 -26.33 1.93
C TRP A 150 7.55 -25.93 2.07
N ASN A 151 8.29 -26.58 2.97
CA ASN A 151 9.73 -26.36 3.12
C ASN A 151 10.52 -26.83 1.89
N ASP A 152 10.02 -27.87 1.19
CA ASP A 152 10.61 -28.37 -0.05
C ASP A 152 10.06 -27.63 -1.28
N ARG A 153 8.80 -27.20 -1.24
CA ARG A 153 8.10 -26.61 -2.39
C ARG A 153 8.52 -25.17 -2.69
N ALA A 154 8.79 -24.37 -1.66
CA ALA A 154 8.89 -22.93 -1.80
C ALA A 154 10.03 -22.36 -0.96
N ARG A 155 10.75 -21.39 -1.53
CA ARG A 155 11.79 -20.59 -0.85
C ARG A 155 11.43 -19.10 -0.83
N GLY A 156 10.14 -18.82 -0.92
CA GLY A 156 9.49 -17.52 -0.83
C GLY A 156 7.97 -17.70 -0.92
N LEU A 157 7.21 -16.79 -0.31
CA LEU A 157 5.76 -16.70 -0.42
C LEU A 157 5.31 -15.24 -0.39
N GLY A 158 4.28 -14.92 -1.16
CA GLY A 158 3.71 -13.59 -1.23
C GLY A 158 2.87 -13.21 -0.01
N GLY A 159 2.92 -11.93 0.38
CA GLY A 159 2.12 -11.39 1.47
C GLY A 159 0.63 -11.35 1.15
N THR A 160 -0.20 -11.74 2.12
CA THR A 160 -1.67 -11.74 2.03
C THR A 160 -2.30 -10.91 3.15
N HIS A 161 -3.61 -10.65 3.09
CA HIS A 161 -4.31 -9.97 4.19
C HIS A 161 -4.18 -10.67 5.55
N GLY A 162 -4.13 -12.01 5.57
CA GLY A 162 -4.01 -12.83 6.78
C GLY A 162 -2.57 -12.95 7.28
N SER A 163 -1.63 -13.08 6.36
CA SER A 163 -0.20 -13.13 6.61
C SER A 163 0.49 -12.05 5.79
N PRO A 164 0.53 -10.78 6.28
CA PRO A 164 1.03 -9.65 5.52
C PRO A 164 2.56 -9.59 5.52
N VAL A 165 3.21 -10.71 5.19
CA VAL A 165 4.65 -10.86 5.04
C VAL A 165 4.94 -11.53 3.69
N SER A 166 5.72 -10.87 2.85
CA SER A 166 6.36 -11.54 1.72
C SER A 166 7.70 -12.10 2.17
N THR A 167 8.06 -13.30 1.75
CA THR A 167 9.30 -13.95 2.20
C THR A 167 10.23 -14.31 1.05
N GLY A 168 11.52 -14.39 1.36
CA GLY A 168 12.53 -14.91 0.45
C GLY A 168 13.68 -15.53 1.24
N ALA A 169 14.34 -16.52 0.64
CA ALA A 169 15.45 -17.22 1.24
C ALA A 169 16.80 -16.56 0.94
N GLU A 170 17.73 -16.62 1.90
CA GLU A 170 19.04 -15.98 1.78
C GLU A 170 19.86 -16.50 0.58
N GLU A 171 19.74 -17.78 0.22
CA GLU A 171 20.47 -18.32 -0.93
C GLU A 171 20.04 -17.70 -2.25
N ASN A 172 18.75 -17.38 -2.40
CA ASN A 172 18.28 -16.62 -3.55
C ASN A 172 18.66 -15.15 -3.40
N ILE A 173 18.35 -14.51 -2.28
CA ILE A 173 18.62 -13.07 -2.07
C ILE A 173 20.11 -12.72 -2.29
N LEU A 174 21.04 -13.59 -1.91
CA LEU A 174 22.49 -13.38 -2.01
C LEU A 174 23.16 -14.11 -3.19
N CYS A 175 22.39 -14.76 -4.06
CA CYS A 175 22.93 -15.51 -5.22
C CYS A 175 23.96 -16.58 -4.83
N HIS A 176 23.68 -17.33 -3.77
CA HIS A 176 24.53 -18.45 -3.38
C HIS A 176 24.50 -19.58 -4.41
N LYS A 177 25.53 -20.42 -4.40
CA LYS A 177 25.68 -21.54 -5.38
C LYS A 177 24.54 -22.56 -5.32
N ASN A 178 23.94 -22.74 -4.15
CA ASN A 178 22.84 -23.66 -3.87
C ASN A 178 21.45 -23.06 -4.18
N ASP A 179 21.38 -21.84 -4.71
CA ASP A 179 20.12 -21.25 -5.19
C ASP A 179 19.49 -22.11 -6.29
N GLY A 180 18.27 -22.59 -6.04
CA GLY A 180 17.47 -23.34 -7.00
C GLY A 180 16.91 -22.47 -8.14
N TYR A 181 16.80 -21.16 -7.92
CA TYR A 181 16.15 -20.19 -8.80
C TYR A 181 17.17 -19.19 -9.37
N LYS A 182 18.31 -19.69 -9.87
CA LYS A 182 19.52 -18.90 -10.24
C LYS A 182 19.33 -17.70 -11.16
N ARG A 183 18.20 -17.63 -11.85
CA ARG A 183 17.92 -16.61 -12.87
C ARG A 183 16.68 -15.79 -12.55
N GLU A 184 16.10 -15.97 -11.37
CA GLU A 184 14.88 -15.31 -10.89
C GLU A 184 15.16 -14.60 -9.56
N ASP A 185 14.58 -13.41 -9.37
CA ASP A 185 14.62 -12.69 -8.10
C ASP A 185 13.32 -13.01 -7.34
N ILE A 186 13.35 -14.14 -6.61
CA ILE A 186 12.16 -14.68 -5.94
C ILE A 186 11.62 -13.69 -4.93
N LEU A 187 12.48 -13.00 -4.17
CA LEU A 187 11.99 -12.02 -3.22
C LEU A 187 11.24 -10.86 -3.92
N LEU A 188 11.72 -10.39 -5.07
CA LEU A 188 11.02 -9.37 -5.85
C LEU A 188 9.67 -9.89 -6.36
N HIS A 189 9.59 -11.13 -6.83
CA HIS A 189 8.34 -11.78 -7.21
C HIS A 189 7.35 -11.83 -6.04
N GLU A 190 7.77 -12.38 -4.91
CA GLU A 190 6.89 -12.53 -3.73
C GLU A 190 6.48 -11.18 -3.14
N PHE A 191 7.35 -10.17 -3.25
CA PHE A 191 6.98 -8.82 -2.84
C PHE A 191 6.06 -8.13 -3.86
N ALA A 192 6.09 -8.50 -5.14
CA ALA A 192 5.10 -8.07 -6.12
C ALA A 192 3.69 -8.57 -5.74
N HIS A 193 3.55 -9.83 -5.32
CA HIS A 193 2.29 -10.35 -4.74
C HIS A 193 1.84 -9.51 -3.53
N GLY A 194 2.77 -9.22 -2.61
CA GLY A 194 2.48 -8.38 -1.44
C GLY A 194 2.04 -6.96 -1.81
N ILE A 195 2.70 -6.34 -2.80
CA ILE A 195 2.34 -5.02 -3.32
C ILE A 195 0.96 -5.05 -3.98
N HIS A 196 0.65 -6.09 -4.75
CA HIS A 196 -0.66 -6.27 -5.35
C HIS A 196 -1.74 -6.34 -4.27
N ILE A 197 -1.66 -7.32 -3.37
CA ILE A 197 -2.74 -7.63 -2.43
C ILE A 197 -2.86 -6.56 -1.33
N LEU A 198 -1.74 -6.10 -0.77
CA LEU A 198 -1.75 -5.19 0.38
C LEU A 198 -1.76 -3.72 -0.02
N GLY A 199 -1.31 -3.41 -1.22
CA GLY A 199 -1.14 -2.04 -1.69
C GLY A 199 -2.13 -1.69 -2.78
N ALA A 200 -1.98 -2.33 -3.93
CA ALA A 200 -2.57 -1.89 -5.18
C ALA A 200 -4.07 -2.24 -5.25
N ALA A 201 -4.47 -3.46 -4.89
CA ALA A 201 -5.87 -3.91 -4.89
C ALA A 201 -6.76 -3.08 -3.95
N VAL A 202 -6.17 -2.53 -2.89
CA VAL A 202 -6.87 -1.69 -1.89
C VAL A 202 -6.75 -0.20 -2.20
N GLY A 203 -5.60 0.23 -2.70
CA GLY A 203 -5.27 1.65 -2.88
C GLY A 203 -5.63 2.24 -4.23
N ILE A 204 -5.75 1.41 -5.27
CA ILE A 204 -6.02 1.85 -6.63
C ILE A 204 -7.39 1.34 -7.06
N GLN A 205 -8.28 2.26 -7.39
CA GLN A 205 -9.66 1.92 -7.74
C GLN A 205 -9.74 1.00 -8.96
N GLY A 206 -10.52 -0.08 -8.83
CA GLY A 206 -10.80 -1.01 -9.93
C GLY A 206 -9.58 -1.78 -10.42
N TRP A 207 -8.50 -1.82 -9.63
CA TRP A 207 -7.25 -2.40 -10.09
C TRP A 207 -7.38 -3.91 -10.39
N ASP A 208 -7.90 -4.71 -9.47
CA ASP A 208 -8.14 -6.15 -9.71
C ASP A 208 -9.03 -6.45 -10.93
N ILE A 209 -10.02 -5.59 -11.20
CA ILE A 209 -10.90 -5.74 -12.37
C ILE A 209 -10.08 -5.58 -13.66
N ARG A 210 -9.20 -4.55 -13.71
CA ARG A 210 -8.35 -4.31 -14.88
C ARG A 210 -7.26 -5.37 -15.03
N LEU A 211 -6.71 -5.88 -13.92
CA LEU A 211 -5.74 -6.98 -13.94
C LEU A 211 -6.36 -8.26 -14.51
N ARG A 212 -7.55 -8.65 -14.02
CA ARG A 212 -8.29 -9.80 -14.55
C ARG A 212 -8.61 -9.64 -16.02
N ALA A 213 -9.07 -8.45 -16.43
CA ALA A 213 -9.34 -8.18 -17.84
C ALA A 213 -8.08 -8.29 -18.71
N ALA A 214 -6.91 -7.84 -18.23
CA ALA A 214 -5.64 -8.00 -18.94
C ALA A 214 -5.20 -9.47 -19.00
N PHE A 215 -5.37 -10.22 -17.92
CA PHE A 215 -5.11 -11.66 -17.85
C PHE A 215 -5.99 -12.44 -18.83
N ASP A 216 -7.30 -12.20 -18.83
CA ASP A 216 -8.25 -12.89 -19.72
C ASP A 216 -7.94 -12.63 -21.20
N ARG A 217 -7.51 -11.40 -21.53
CA ARG A 217 -7.04 -11.06 -22.89
C ARG A 217 -5.74 -11.78 -23.26
N ALA A 218 -4.78 -11.87 -22.34
CA ALA A 218 -3.54 -12.62 -22.57
C ALA A 218 -3.85 -14.11 -22.79
N ASN A 219 -4.73 -14.69 -21.96
CA ASN A 219 -5.14 -16.09 -22.06
C ASN A 219 -5.81 -16.39 -23.40
N THR A 220 -6.79 -15.57 -23.80
CA THR A 220 -7.56 -15.78 -25.04
C THR A 220 -6.73 -15.60 -26.31
N THR A 221 -5.69 -14.75 -26.26
CA THR A 221 -4.77 -14.54 -27.39
C THR A 221 -3.62 -15.56 -27.41
N GLY A 222 -3.54 -16.46 -26.43
CA GLY A 222 -2.45 -17.43 -26.30
C GLY A 222 -1.11 -16.78 -25.93
N LEU A 223 -1.13 -15.53 -25.47
CA LEU A 223 0.05 -14.86 -24.94
C LEU A 223 0.47 -15.56 -23.65
N PHE A 224 1.78 -15.82 -23.49
CA PHE A 224 2.33 -16.55 -22.35
C PHE A 224 1.81 -17.99 -22.14
N LYS A 225 1.22 -18.59 -23.19
CA LYS A 225 0.76 -19.98 -23.13
C LYS A 225 1.89 -20.92 -22.67
N ASP A 226 1.52 -21.88 -21.81
CA ASP A 226 2.42 -22.89 -21.24
C ASP A 226 3.55 -22.31 -20.37
N THR A 227 3.34 -21.11 -19.80
CA THR A 227 4.26 -20.48 -18.84
C THR A 227 3.59 -20.17 -17.51
N TYR A 228 4.39 -19.91 -16.47
CA TYR A 228 3.91 -19.64 -15.12
C TYR A 228 3.01 -18.39 -15.01
N PHE A 229 3.19 -17.41 -15.91
CA PHE A 229 2.31 -16.24 -16.05
C PHE A 229 0.82 -16.58 -16.13
N MET A 230 0.47 -17.75 -16.68
CA MET A 230 -0.91 -18.12 -16.95
C MET A 230 -1.53 -19.02 -15.87
N GLU A 231 -0.89 -19.18 -14.71
CA GLU A 231 -1.48 -19.95 -13.61
C GLU A 231 -2.71 -19.23 -13.03
N ASN A 232 -2.60 -17.93 -12.74
CA ASN A 232 -3.70 -17.09 -12.28
C ASN A 232 -3.36 -15.58 -12.45
N PRO A 233 -4.32 -14.64 -12.26
CA PRO A 233 -4.06 -13.21 -12.42
C PRO A 233 -2.99 -12.62 -11.50
N GLN A 234 -2.78 -13.20 -10.31
CA GLN A 234 -1.75 -12.76 -9.37
C GLN A 234 -0.36 -13.12 -9.90
N GLU A 235 -0.16 -14.37 -10.35
CA GLU A 235 1.10 -14.80 -10.98
C GLU A 235 1.38 -14.02 -12.26
N TYR A 236 0.34 -13.75 -13.05
CA TYR A 236 0.46 -12.90 -14.24
C TYR A 236 1.04 -11.52 -13.91
N PHE A 237 0.64 -10.93 -12.79
CA PHE A 237 1.19 -9.67 -12.32
C PHE A 237 2.63 -9.84 -11.79
N ALA A 238 2.88 -10.80 -10.90
CA ALA A 238 4.19 -10.97 -10.25
C ALA A 238 5.29 -11.34 -11.27
N GLU A 239 5.03 -12.29 -12.16
CA GLU A 239 5.90 -12.62 -13.29
C GLU A 239 6.05 -11.43 -14.27
N GLY A 240 4.98 -10.66 -14.45
CA GLY A 240 4.99 -9.41 -15.18
C GLY A 240 6.00 -8.41 -14.64
N VAL A 241 6.02 -8.22 -13.33
CA VAL A 241 6.93 -7.31 -12.63
C VAL A 241 8.39 -7.80 -12.74
N GLN A 242 8.64 -9.10 -12.54
CA GLN A 242 9.96 -9.68 -12.77
C GLN A 242 10.46 -9.46 -14.20
N SER A 243 9.58 -9.66 -15.19
CA SER A 243 9.87 -9.42 -16.61
C SER A 243 10.15 -7.95 -16.90
N TYR A 244 9.33 -7.04 -16.34
CA TYR A 244 9.49 -5.60 -16.50
C TYR A 244 10.84 -5.09 -15.99
N PHE A 245 11.32 -5.61 -14.85
CA PHE A 245 12.65 -5.28 -14.31
C PHE A 245 13.78 -6.18 -14.86
N ASN A 246 13.49 -7.08 -15.80
CA ASN A 246 14.47 -7.97 -16.45
C ASN A 246 15.28 -8.81 -15.43
N VAL A 247 14.57 -9.37 -14.44
CA VAL A 247 15.13 -10.22 -13.36
C VAL A 247 14.65 -11.67 -13.44
N GLN A 248 14.20 -12.13 -14.61
CA GLN A 248 13.80 -13.52 -14.85
C GLN A 248 14.30 -14.07 -16.19
N THR A 249 14.14 -15.38 -16.38
CA THR A 249 14.57 -16.12 -17.57
C THR A 249 13.69 -15.90 -18.79
N TYR A 250 12.37 -15.86 -18.58
CA TYR A 250 11.41 -15.71 -19.65
C TYR A 250 11.26 -14.24 -20.01
N ARG A 251 11.68 -13.88 -21.23
CA ARG A 251 11.36 -12.57 -21.81
C ARG A 251 10.05 -12.67 -22.57
N ALA A 252 9.07 -11.91 -22.10
CA ALA A 252 7.84 -11.70 -22.84
C ALA A 252 8.17 -11.26 -24.28
N LYS A 253 7.65 -11.96 -25.29
CA LYS A 253 7.73 -11.48 -26.67
C LYS A 253 6.92 -10.17 -26.76
N PRO A 254 7.42 -9.10 -27.42
CA PRO A 254 6.80 -7.76 -27.36
C PRO A 254 5.33 -7.67 -27.81
N ASN A 255 4.86 -8.63 -28.60
CA ASN A 255 3.52 -8.58 -29.18
C ASN A 255 2.47 -9.07 -28.16
N GLY A 256 1.89 -8.14 -27.39
CA GLY A 256 0.75 -8.37 -26.49
C GLY A 256 0.95 -7.92 -25.04
N VAL A 257 2.14 -7.47 -24.65
CA VAL A 257 2.51 -7.18 -23.24
C VAL A 257 2.05 -5.79 -22.78
N HIS A 258 1.56 -4.95 -23.68
CA HIS A 258 1.25 -3.54 -23.41
C HIS A 258 0.25 -3.35 -22.27
N ASP A 259 -0.80 -4.17 -22.20
CA ASP A 259 -1.81 -4.06 -21.14
C ASP A 259 -1.22 -4.34 -19.76
N LEU A 260 -0.41 -5.39 -19.63
CA LEU A 260 0.27 -5.73 -18.37
C LEU A 260 1.30 -4.64 -18.00
N TYR A 261 2.09 -4.16 -18.95
CA TYR A 261 3.10 -3.15 -18.66
C TYR A 261 2.50 -1.77 -18.35
N ASN A 262 1.36 -1.41 -18.95
CA ASN A 262 0.64 -0.18 -18.58
C ASN A 262 0.17 -0.24 -17.12
N LEU A 263 -0.30 -1.40 -16.69
CA LEU A 263 -0.71 -1.63 -15.30
C LEU A 263 0.47 -1.61 -14.33
N ILE A 264 1.59 -2.24 -14.70
CA ILE A 264 2.83 -2.18 -13.91
C ILE A 264 3.34 -0.73 -13.81
N LYS A 265 3.29 0.04 -14.90
CA LYS A 265 3.68 1.46 -14.92
C LYS A 265 2.79 2.37 -14.06
N GLU A 266 1.59 1.95 -13.69
CA GLU A 266 0.77 2.67 -12.72
C GLU A 266 1.33 2.55 -11.29
N ILE A 267 1.99 1.43 -10.99
CA ILE A 267 2.66 1.18 -9.71
C ILE A 267 4.11 1.70 -9.74
N PHE A 268 4.81 1.55 -10.87
CA PHE A 268 6.22 1.92 -11.04
C PHE A 268 6.44 3.01 -12.14
N PRO A 269 5.82 4.20 -12.01
CA PRO A 269 5.89 5.26 -13.01
C PRO A 269 7.24 6.00 -13.09
N CYS A 270 8.14 5.87 -12.11
CA CYS A 270 9.39 6.61 -12.11
C CYS A 270 10.41 6.05 -13.11
N GLU A 271 10.21 4.82 -13.59
CA GLU A 271 11.14 4.13 -14.50
C GLU A 271 12.56 4.02 -13.89
N ASN A 272 12.62 3.88 -12.56
CA ASN A 272 13.85 3.58 -11.83
C ASN A 272 14.51 2.28 -12.38
N THR A 273 15.83 2.24 -12.44
CA THR A 273 16.57 1.05 -12.90
C THR A 273 16.87 0.12 -11.73
N TYR A 274 16.41 -1.14 -11.80
CA TYR A 274 16.66 -2.12 -10.75
C TYR A 274 18.07 -2.72 -10.84
N LEU A 275 18.81 -2.68 -9.73
CA LEU A 275 20.06 -3.42 -9.56
C LEU A 275 19.78 -4.91 -9.27
N LYS A 276 20.27 -5.80 -10.13
CA LYS A 276 20.01 -7.24 -10.02
C LYS A 276 20.84 -7.88 -8.91
N ARG A 277 20.25 -8.84 -8.20
CA ARG A 277 20.83 -9.46 -7.00
C ARG A 277 22.22 -10.07 -7.21
N CYS A 278 22.52 -10.60 -8.39
CA CYS A 278 23.80 -11.27 -8.69
C CYS A 278 24.83 -10.38 -9.39
N GLU A 279 24.43 -9.15 -9.74
CA GLU A 279 25.25 -8.20 -10.51
C GLU A 279 25.57 -6.94 -9.70
N SER A 280 25.01 -6.82 -8.49
CA SER A 280 25.19 -5.67 -7.60
C SER A 280 25.78 -6.06 -6.27
N ASP A 281 26.48 -5.12 -5.66
CA ASP A 281 26.88 -5.18 -4.27
C ASP A 281 26.03 -4.25 -3.39
N ARG A 282 26.14 -4.44 -2.06
CA ARG A 282 25.38 -3.65 -1.09
C ARG A 282 25.72 -2.16 -1.16
N THR A 283 26.94 -1.78 -1.54
CA THR A 283 27.36 -0.37 -1.63
C THR A 283 26.64 0.33 -2.77
N GLN A 284 26.52 -0.32 -3.93
CA GLN A 284 25.77 0.21 -5.08
C GLN A 284 24.28 0.39 -4.75
N GLU A 285 23.69 -0.62 -4.12
CA GLU A 285 22.29 -0.58 -3.66
C GLU A 285 22.03 0.52 -2.64
N ASP A 286 22.96 0.73 -1.72
CA ASP A 286 22.88 1.75 -0.68
C ASP A 286 23.06 3.16 -1.25
N ALA A 287 23.90 3.32 -2.29
CA ALA A 287 24.19 4.60 -2.91
C ALA A 287 23.11 5.05 -3.92
N GLN A 288 22.34 4.10 -4.48
CA GLN A 288 21.37 4.41 -5.52
C GLN A 288 20.31 5.40 -5.04
N GLN A 289 20.25 6.55 -5.69
CA GLN A 289 19.15 7.50 -5.56
C GLN A 289 17.99 7.01 -6.44
N LEU A 290 16.79 6.99 -5.87
CA LEU A 290 15.58 6.59 -6.57
C LEU A 290 14.71 7.84 -6.75
N ASP A 291 14.15 7.98 -7.93
CA ASP A 291 13.04 8.91 -8.13
C ASP A 291 11.83 8.39 -7.36
N MET A 292 11.10 9.29 -6.72
CA MET A 292 10.02 8.96 -5.78
C MET A 292 8.73 9.64 -6.21
N ASN A 293 7.60 9.00 -5.93
CA ASN A 293 6.26 9.60 -6.06
C ASN A 293 5.96 10.16 -7.47
N CYS A 294 6.40 9.48 -8.53
CA CYS A 294 6.25 9.98 -9.89
C CYS A 294 4.82 9.83 -10.41
N GLU A 295 4.41 10.76 -11.27
CA GLU A 295 3.15 10.65 -12.02
C GLU A 295 3.34 9.71 -13.22
N PRO A 296 2.36 8.85 -13.55
CA PRO A 296 2.44 7.96 -14.71
C PRO A 296 2.61 8.75 -16.02
N LYS A 297 3.79 8.65 -16.65
CA LYS A 297 4.05 9.20 -17.97
C LYS A 297 3.31 8.36 -19.02
N GLY A 298 2.40 8.97 -19.78
CA GLY A 298 1.66 8.29 -20.86
C GLY A 298 0.17 8.10 -20.64
N ARG A 299 -0.45 8.75 -19.65
CA ARG A 299 -1.84 9.19 -19.86
C ARG A 299 -1.77 10.23 -20.98
N ASN A 300 -2.25 9.87 -22.16
CA ASN A 300 -2.45 10.80 -23.26
C ASN A 300 -2.97 12.15 -22.72
N GLU A 301 -2.26 13.23 -23.03
CA GLU A 301 -2.72 14.62 -22.85
C GLU A 301 -4.01 14.94 -23.66
N SER A 302 -4.57 13.96 -24.37
CA SER A 302 -5.91 14.00 -24.97
C SER A 302 -7.01 13.35 -24.13
N ALA A 303 -6.72 12.96 -22.89
CA ALA A 303 -7.71 12.70 -21.84
C ALA A 303 -7.60 13.73 -20.71
N GLN A 304 -7.40 14.99 -21.06
CA GLN A 304 -8.00 16.08 -20.30
C GLN A 304 -9.53 15.98 -20.49
N LEU A 305 -10.19 15.12 -19.72
CA LEU A 305 -11.55 15.44 -19.33
C LEU A 305 -11.43 16.71 -18.49
N GLN A 306 -11.91 17.78 -19.09
CA GLN A 306 -11.91 19.15 -18.60
C GLN A 306 -11.99 19.19 -17.07
N ASP A 307 -10.88 19.63 -16.47
CA ASP A 307 -10.90 20.30 -15.19
C ASP A 307 -11.85 21.50 -15.32
N GLY A 308 -13.05 21.30 -14.81
CA GLY A 308 -14.17 22.20 -15.01
C GLY A 308 -15.40 21.66 -14.30
N THR A 309 -15.37 21.69 -12.96
CA THR A 309 -16.50 21.48 -12.02
C THR A 309 -16.90 20.04 -11.67
N ILE A 310 -16.22 19.40 -10.72
CA ILE A 310 -16.83 18.29 -9.94
C ILE A 310 -16.49 18.43 -8.45
N ARG A 311 -17.40 19.03 -7.66
CA ARG A 311 -17.39 18.99 -6.19
C ARG A 311 -17.84 17.61 -5.67
N CYS A 312 -17.27 16.52 -6.19
CA CYS A 312 -17.53 15.19 -5.64
C CYS A 312 -16.40 14.79 -4.69
N LYS A 313 -16.65 15.04 -3.40
CA LYS A 313 -15.77 14.67 -2.31
C LYS A 313 -16.56 13.90 -1.27
N ASP A 314 -15.85 13.10 -0.50
CA ASP A 314 -16.38 12.64 0.77
C ASP A 314 -16.40 13.82 1.75
N ASN A 315 -17.50 13.95 2.46
CA ASN A 315 -17.70 14.96 3.49
C ASN A 315 -17.25 14.47 4.87
N LYS A 316 -16.98 13.16 5.01
CA LYS A 316 -16.46 12.55 6.23
C LYS A 316 -15.16 11.78 5.95
N PRO A 317 -14.13 11.93 6.81
CA PRO A 317 -12.93 11.11 6.72
C PRO A 317 -13.19 9.61 6.87
N ALA A 318 -14.28 9.23 7.56
CA ALA A 318 -14.68 7.84 7.77
C ALA A 318 -15.16 7.12 6.49
N CYS A 319 -15.34 7.83 5.37
CA CYS A 319 -15.80 7.24 4.13
C CYS A 319 -14.79 6.24 3.52
N GLU A 320 -13.48 6.47 3.74
CA GLU A 320 -12.40 5.52 3.39
C GLU A 320 -12.58 4.17 4.13
N TYR A 321 -13.12 4.18 5.35
CA TYR A 321 -13.42 2.98 6.12
C TYR A 321 -14.68 2.27 5.61
N TYR A 322 -15.71 3.02 5.19
CA TYR A 322 -16.96 2.43 4.72
C TYR A 322 -16.86 1.74 3.36
N LEU A 323 -15.89 2.14 2.53
CA LEU A 323 -15.59 1.51 1.23
C LEU A 323 -15.27 0.01 1.36
N GLY A 324 -14.58 -0.40 2.43
CA GLY A 324 -14.24 -1.79 2.73
C GLY A 324 -15.33 -2.58 3.46
N THR A 325 -16.54 -2.04 3.53
CA THR A 325 -17.68 -2.65 4.23
C THR A 325 -18.92 -2.64 3.33
N GLU A 326 -19.92 -3.47 3.61
CA GLU A 326 -21.21 -3.46 2.88
C GLU A 326 -22.07 -2.21 3.19
N GLN A 327 -21.49 -1.11 3.68
CA GLN A 327 -22.25 0.08 4.06
C GLN A 327 -22.74 0.89 2.86
N CYS A 328 -22.01 0.86 1.74
CA CYS A 328 -22.47 1.47 0.50
C CYS A 328 -23.79 0.84 -0.01
N THR A 329 -24.06 -0.43 0.33
CA THR A 329 -25.29 -1.15 -0.01
C THR A 329 -26.30 -1.19 1.14
N LYS A 330 -25.85 -1.28 2.41
CA LYS A 330 -26.73 -1.36 3.60
C LYS A 330 -27.25 0.00 4.07
N ASN A 331 -26.50 1.07 3.86
CA ASN A 331 -26.88 2.44 4.25
C ASN A 331 -26.67 3.45 3.11
N PRO A 332 -27.33 3.23 1.95
CA PRO A 332 -27.06 4.00 0.75
C PRO A 332 -27.41 5.48 0.91
N GLY A 333 -28.38 5.85 1.76
CA GLY A 333 -28.75 7.24 1.99
C GLY A 333 -27.63 8.06 2.65
N TYR A 334 -27.11 7.56 3.77
CA TYR A 334 -25.98 8.20 4.46
C TYR A 334 -24.71 8.18 3.60
N MET A 335 -24.45 7.06 2.92
CA MET A 335 -23.26 6.93 2.09
C MET A 335 -23.32 7.83 0.84
N LYS A 336 -24.50 8.08 0.29
CA LYS A 336 -24.71 9.07 -0.76
C LYS A 336 -24.61 10.52 -0.26
N SER A 337 -24.80 10.83 1.02
CA SER A 337 -24.66 12.22 1.51
C SER A 337 -23.23 12.52 1.95
N GLU A 338 -22.62 11.58 2.67
CA GLU A 338 -21.33 11.78 3.33
C GLU A 338 -20.16 11.17 2.57
N CYS A 339 -20.40 10.07 1.84
CA CYS A 339 -19.36 9.19 1.31
C CYS A 339 -19.47 8.96 -0.20
N LYS A 340 -19.87 10.02 -0.91
CA LYS A 340 -20.17 10.02 -2.36
C LYS A 340 -19.04 9.47 -3.19
N LYS A 341 -17.80 9.86 -2.87
CA LYS A 341 -16.60 9.44 -3.59
C LYS A 341 -16.22 8.02 -3.21
N SER A 342 -16.18 7.72 -1.92
CA SER A 342 -15.80 6.39 -1.43
C SER A 342 -16.76 5.29 -1.88
N CYS A 343 -18.07 5.54 -1.93
CA CYS A 343 -19.04 4.53 -2.38
C CYS A 343 -19.32 4.54 -3.89
N GLY A 344 -18.52 5.28 -4.68
CA GLY A 344 -18.66 5.30 -6.13
C GLY A 344 -19.94 5.97 -6.64
N PHE A 345 -20.58 6.81 -5.82
CA PHE A 345 -21.76 7.59 -6.22
C PHE A 345 -21.41 8.84 -7.01
N CYS A 346 -20.12 9.10 -7.23
CA CYS A 346 -19.64 10.12 -8.15
C CYS A 346 -19.74 9.62 -9.60
N ASN A 347 -20.96 9.46 -10.12
CA ASN A 347 -21.23 9.30 -11.56
C ASN A 347 -22.70 9.56 -11.83
N VAL A 348 -23.05 10.82 -12.09
CA VAL A 348 -24.09 11.21 -13.04
C VAL A 348 -23.79 12.64 -13.49
N ASP A 349 -23.74 12.83 -14.81
CA ASP A 349 -23.90 14.12 -15.46
C ASP A 349 -25.22 14.74 -14.99
N ASP A 350 -25.16 15.63 -13.99
CA ASP A 350 -26.33 16.39 -13.51
C ASP A 350 -26.09 17.89 -13.64
N ASN A 351 -25.66 18.31 -14.83
CA ASN A 351 -26.11 19.60 -15.30
C ASN A 351 -27.57 19.44 -15.73
N ASN A 352 -28.45 19.73 -14.76
CA ASN A 352 -29.84 20.18 -14.90
C ASN A 352 -30.98 19.25 -14.43
N LYS A 353 -30.91 18.67 -13.22
CA LYS A 353 -32.01 18.68 -12.23
C LYS A 353 -31.53 18.06 -10.90
N PRO A 354 -31.28 18.83 -9.82
CA PRO A 354 -30.69 18.32 -8.58
C PRO A 354 -31.59 17.38 -7.75
N ASP A 355 -32.61 16.78 -8.34
CA ASP A 355 -33.72 16.15 -7.62
C ASP A 355 -34.30 14.93 -8.35
N CYS A 356 -33.52 14.32 -9.26
CA CYS A 356 -33.89 13.09 -9.97
C CYS A 356 -33.32 11.84 -9.29
N PHE A 357 -34.00 11.35 -8.27
CA PHE A 357 -33.72 10.05 -7.68
C PHE A 357 -34.96 9.50 -6.99
N ASP A 358 -34.94 8.19 -6.74
CA ASP A 358 -35.95 7.54 -5.92
C ASP A 358 -35.63 7.73 -4.44
N GLU A 359 -36.60 8.27 -3.70
CA GLU A 359 -36.52 8.49 -2.26
C GLU A 359 -36.92 7.24 -1.45
N HIS A 360 -37.46 6.20 -2.11
CA HIS A 360 -37.89 4.98 -1.45
C HIS A 360 -37.28 3.71 -2.07
N LYS A 361 -36.83 2.79 -1.22
CA LYS A 361 -36.14 1.54 -1.63
C LYS A 361 -36.98 0.61 -2.52
N ASN A 362 -38.30 0.73 -2.47
CA ASN A 362 -39.23 -0.10 -3.25
C ASN A 362 -39.70 0.58 -4.54
N CYS A 363 -39.22 1.79 -4.86
CA CYS A 363 -39.68 2.54 -6.04
C CYS A 363 -39.59 1.73 -7.35
N ALA A 364 -38.51 0.97 -7.54
CA ALA A 364 -38.36 0.13 -8.73
C ALA A 364 -39.44 -0.96 -8.80
N SER A 365 -39.64 -1.70 -7.70
CA SER A 365 -40.65 -2.75 -7.64
C SER A 365 -42.08 -2.21 -7.77
N TRP A 366 -42.34 -0.99 -7.29
CA TRP A 366 -43.64 -0.33 -7.43
C TRP A 366 -43.88 0.17 -8.85
N ALA A 367 -42.86 0.73 -9.50
CA ALA A 367 -42.93 1.09 -10.90
C ALA A 367 -43.15 -0.13 -11.80
N ASP A 368 -42.48 -1.26 -11.52
CA ASP A 368 -42.62 -2.51 -12.28
C ASP A 368 -44.05 -3.10 -12.21
N ILE A 369 -44.81 -2.82 -11.14
CA ILE A 369 -46.20 -3.26 -11.00
C ILE A 369 -47.22 -2.17 -11.39
N GLY A 370 -46.78 -1.06 -11.98
CA GLY A 370 -47.65 -0.02 -12.55
C GLY A 370 -48.06 1.11 -11.58
N GLU A 371 -47.42 1.25 -10.43
CA GLU A 371 -47.79 2.29 -9.44
C GLU A 371 -47.54 3.72 -9.95
N CYS A 372 -46.67 3.90 -10.96
CA CYS A 372 -46.45 5.21 -11.56
C CYS A 372 -47.73 5.82 -12.16
N ASP A 373 -48.62 4.96 -12.67
CA ASP A 373 -49.92 5.35 -13.23
C ASP A 373 -51.05 5.27 -12.19
N ALA A 374 -50.99 4.28 -11.29
CA ALA A 374 -52.03 4.05 -10.28
C ALA A 374 -51.94 5.01 -9.09
N ASN A 375 -50.72 5.47 -8.73
CA ASN A 375 -50.47 6.37 -7.60
C ASN A 375 -49.46 7.49 -7.95
N PRO A 376 -49.78 8.33 -8.95
CA PRO A 376 -48.84 9.31 -9.48
C PRO A 376 -48.46 10.38 -8.46
N ASN A 377 -49.35 10.73 -7.53
CA ASN A 377 -49.07 11.76 -6.53
C ASN A 377 -47.92 11.38 -5.60
N TYR A 378 -47.81 10.09 -5.23
CA TYR A 378 -46.70 9.61 -4.44
C TYR A 378 -45.50 9.28 -5.34
N MET A 379 -45.75 8.54 -6.42
CA MET A 379 -44.70 7.96 -7.25
C MET A 379 -43.94 9.01 -8.06
N LEU A 380 -44.60 10.04 -8.60
CA LEU A 380 -43.92 11.09 -9.37
C LEU A 380 -43.17 12.09 -8.49
N VAL A 381 -43.38 12.06 -7.17
CA VAL A 381 -42.67 12.90 -6.20
C VAL A 381 -41.54 12.12 -5.53
N LYS A 382 -41.79 10.87 -5.13
CA LYS A 382 -40.87 10.04 -4.34
C LYS A 382 -40.14 8.97 -5.12
N CYS A 383 -40.59 8.66 -6.33
CA CYS A 383 -40.03 7.61 -7.19
C CYS A 383 -39.78 8.15 -8.61
N LYS A 384 -39.26 9.38 -8.69
CA LYS A 384 -39.08 10.15 -9.94
C LYS A 384 -38.24 9.40 -10.97
N TYR A 385 -37.23 8.66 -10.52
CA TYR A 385 -36.32 7.93 -11.38
C TYR A 385 -36.97 6.63 -11.89
N SER A 386 -37.55 5.83 -10.99
CA SER A 386 -38.26 4.58 -11.37
C SER A 386 -39.45 4.86 -12.29
N CYS A 387 -40.15 5.98 -12.10
CA CYS A 387 -41.25 6.39 -12.97
C CYS A 387 -40.84 7.17 -14.22
N LYS A 388 -39.53 7.34 -14.46
CA LYS A 388 -38.99 7.98 -15.67
C LYS A 388 -39.59 9.37 -15.93
N VAL A 389 -39.82 10.14 -14.86
CA VAL A 389 -40.30 11.53 -14.91
C VAL A 389 -39.18 12.55 -14.65
N CYS A 390 -37.96 12.05 -14.78
CA CYS A 390 -36.79 12.81 -15.13
C CYS A 390 -36.61 12.71 -16.65
#